data_AF-A0A0K6H552-F1
#
_entry.id   AF-A0A0K6H552-F1
#
_cell.length_a   1.000
_cell.length_b   1.000
_cell.length_c   1.000
_cell.angle_alpha   90.00
_cell.angle_beta   90.00
_cell.angle_gamma   90.00
#
_symmetry.space_group_name_H-M   'P 1'
#
loop_
_entity.id
_entity.type
_entity.pdbx_description
1 polymer ?
#
loop_
_entity_poly.entity_id
_entity_poly.type
_entity_poly.pdbx_seq_one_letter_code
_entity_poly.pdbx_strand_id
1 'polypeptide(L)' 'MFLLFNRLRRNRKAARTTLIVATLLFLAGSAAFSLGEARPLPAVAGVLAMVAGVFGQFLALAALMKRP' A
#
# COMPACT_ATOMS: atom_id res chain seq x y z
N MET A 1 9.29 5.39 -11.86
CA MET A 1 8.51 6.02 -10.77
C MET A 1 7.60 7.16 -11.23
N PHE A 2 8.08 8.11 -12.04
CA PHE A 2 7.30 9.29 -12.48
C PHE A 2 6.03 9.00 -13.32
N LEU A 3 6.02 7.95 -14.14
CA LEU A 3 4.87 7.60 -15.00
C LEU A 3 3.63 7.14 -14.21
N LEU A 4 3.85 6.39 -13.12
CA LEU A 4 2.77 5.88 -12.28
C LEU A 4 2.11 7.01 -11.49
N PHE A 5 2.92 7.94 -10.98
CA PHE A 5 2.46 9.13 -10.26
C PHE A 5 1.62 10.05 -11.15
N ASN A 6 2.04 10.29 -12.40
CA ASN A 6 1.27 11.09 -13.35
C ASN A 6 -0.06 10.41 -13.76
N ARG A 7 -0.09 9.08 -13.91
CA ARG A 7 -1.35 8.35 -14.17
C ARG A 7 -2.31 8.40 -12.98
N LEU A 8 -1.81 8.24 -11.76
CA LEU A 8 -2.60 8.33 -10.53
C LEU A 8 -3.17 9.73 -10.30
N ARG A 9 -2.36 10.77 -10.55
CA ARG A 9 -2.79 12.18 -10.44
C ARG A 9 -3.87 12.54 -11.46
N ARG A 10 -3.78 12.01 -12.69
CA ARG A 10 -4.76 12.26 -13.77
C ARG A 10 -6.09 11.52 -13.55
N ASN A 11 -6.07 10.40 -12.83
CA ASN A 11 -7.25 9.55 -12.63
C ASN A 11 -7.51 9.30 -11.14
N ARG A 12 -8.29 10.19 -10.51
CA ARG A 12 -8.63 10.09 -9.07
C ARG A 12 -9.28 8.74 -8.68
N LYS A 13 -9.97 8.08 -9.62
CA LYS A 13 -10.48 6.71 -9.40
C LYS A 13 -9.32 5.73 -9.19
N ALA A 14 -8.30 5.77 -10.04
CA ALA A 14 -7.11 4.93 -9.90
C ALA A 14 -6.36 5.20 -8.58
N ALA A 15 -6.27 6.47 -8.15
CA ALA A 15 -5.68 6.80 -6.85
C ALA A 15 -6.46 6.20 -5.67
N ARG A 16 -7.80 6.27 -5.69
CA ARG A 16 -8.64 5.60 -4.68
C ARG A 16 -8.50 4.08 -4.71
N THR A 17 -8.50 3.46 -5.90
CA THR A 17 -8.33 2.01 -6.03
C THR A 17 -6.97 1.58 -5.45
N THR A 18 -5.92 2.34 -5.73
CA THR A 18 -4.57 2.08 -5.20
C THR A 18 -4.53 2.23 -3.68
N LEU A 19 -5.22 3.24 -3.13
CA LEU A 19 -5.36 3.41 -1.68
C LEU A 19 -6.07 2.20 -1.04
N ILE A 20 -7.17 1.73 -1.63
CA ILE A 20 -7.93 0.58 -1.13
C ILE A 20 -7.07 -0.69 -1.19
N VAL A 21 -6.43 -0.97 -2.33
CA VAL A 21 -5.56 -2.14 -2.51
C VAL A 21 -4.39 -2.12 -1.52
N ALA A 22 -3.74 -0.96 -1.35
CA ALA A 22 -2.64 -0.81 -0.41
C ALA A 22 -3.08 -1.00 1.05
N THR A 23 -4.30 -0.59 1.38
CA THR A 23 -4.90 -0.79 2.72
C THR A 23 -5.23 -2.25 2.97
N LEU A 24 -5.76 -2.96 1.97
CA LEU A 24 -6.01 -4.40 2.06
C LEU A 24 -4.71 -5.19 2.19
N LEU A 25 -3.66 -4.80 1.46
CA LEU A 25 -2.32 -5.39 1.58
C LEU A 25 -1.72 -5.18 2.96
N PHE A 26 -1.88 -3.98 3.53
CA PHE A 26 -1.46 -3.70 4.90
C PHE A 26 -2.22 -4.57 5.90
N LEU A 27 -3.55 -4.68 5.75
CA LEU A 27 -4.40 -5.49 6.63
C LEU A 27 -4.03 -6.98 6.56
N ALA A 28 -3.82 -7.49 5.35
CA ALA A 28 -3.39 -8.87 5.11
C ALA A 28 -1.99 -9.13 5.65
N GLY A 29 -1.06 -8.19 5.48
CA GLY A 29 0.28 -8.26 6.08
C GLY A 29 0.24 -8.26 7.61
N SER A 30 -0.63 -7.44 8.20
CA SER A 30 -0.85 -7.37 9.64
C SER A 30 -1.44 -8.68 10.20
N ALA A 31 -2.42 -9.25 9.51
CA ALA A 31 -3.02 -10.54 9.87
C ALA A 31 -2.01 -11.68 9.74
N ALA A 32 -1.22 -11.70 8.65
CA ALA A 32 -0.17 -12.69 8.44
C ALA A 32 0.98 -12.58 9.45
N PHE A 33 1.34 -11.35 9.86
CA PHE A 33 2.30 -11.12 10.93
C PHE A 33 1.79 -11.63 12.28
N SER A 34 0.54 -11.31 12.63
CA SER A 34 -0.09 -11.75 13.88
C SER A 34 -0.27 -13.27 13.95
N LEU A 35 -0.61 -13.94 12.84
CA LEU A 35 -0.66 -15.41 12.76
C LEU A 35 0.73 -16.04 12.66
N GLY A 36 1.72 -15.26 12.21
CA GLY A 36 3.08 -15.67 11.95
C GLY A 36 4.05 -15.47 13.12
N GLU A 37 3.62 -14.97 14.28
CA GLU A 37 4.51 -14.74 15.44
C GLU A 37 5.30 -16.00 15.85
N ALA A 38 4.79 -17.19 15.54
CA ALA A 38 5.48 -18.46 15.80
C ALA A 38 6.58 -18.83 14.76
N ARG A 39 6.70 -18.12 13.64
CA ARG A 39 7.65 -18.44 12.55
C ARG A 39 8.28 -17.17 11.93
N PRO A 40 9.62 -17.07 11.85
CA PRO A 40 10.31 -15.84 11.41
C PRO A 40 10.09 -15.48 9.93
N LEU A 41 9.95 -16.46 9.04
CA LEU A 41 9.73 -16.25 7.60
C LEU A 41 8.39 -15.55 7.27
N PRO A 42 7.22 -16.04 7.74
CA PRO A 42 5.94 -15.37 7.51
C PRO A 42 5.84 -14.01 8.23
N ALA A 43 6.51 -13.85 9.37
CA ALA A 43 6.60 -12.55 10.05
C ALA A 43 7.32 -11.50 9.17
N VAL A 44 8.48 -11.85 8.59
CA VAL A 44 9.21 -10.94 7.68
C VAL A 44 8.39 -10.62 6.43
N ALA A 45 7.69 -11.61 5.86
CA ALA A 45 6.80 -11.39 4.72
C ALA A 45 5.63 -10.46 5.07
N GLY A 46 5.04 -10.60 6.26
CA GLY A 46 3.99 -9.72 6.78
C GLY A 46 4.47 -8.27 6.93
N VAL A 47 5.66 -8.07 7.49
CA VAL A 47 6.28 -6.73 7.62
C VAL A 47 6.54 -6.11 6.25
N LEU A 48 7.07 -6.86 5.28
CA LEU A 48 7.30 -6.36 3.92
C LEU A 48 5.99 -5.96 3.24
N ALA A 49 4.92 -6.74 3.41
CA ALA A 49 3.59 -6.42 2.90
C ALA A 49 3.01 -5.16 3.56
N MET A 50 3.22 -4.97 4.87
CA MET A 50 2.83 -3.76 5.58
C MET A 50 3.59 -2.53 5.07
N VAL A 51 4.92 -2.62 4.91
CA VAL A 51 5.72 -1.51 4.37
C VAL A 51 5.30 -1.15 2.95
N ALA A 52 5.07 -2.14 2.08
CA ALA A 52 4.58 -1.93 0.73
C ALA A 52 3.17 -1.29 0.72
N GLY A 53 2.29 -1.71 1.63
CA GLY A 53 0.97 -1.10 1.84
C GLY A 53 1.05 0.35 2.27
N VAL A 54 1.87 0.68 3.27
CA VAL A 54 2.08 2.08 3.72
C VAL A 54 2.64 2.93 2.59
N PHE A 55 3.63 2.44 1.86
CA PHE A 55 4.22 3.17 0.74
C PHE A 55 3.20 3.41 -0.39
N GLY A 56 2.37 2.40 -0.70
CA GLY A 56 1.27 2.52 -1.65
C GLY A 56 0.19 3.53 -1.22
N GLN A 57 -0.18 3.54 0.06
CA GLN A 57 -1.11 4.52 0.63
C GLN A 57 -0.54 5.94 0.54
N PHE A 58 0.73 6.12 0.89
CA PHE A 58 1.41 7.42 0.84
C PHE A 58 1.50 7.95 -0.59
N LEU A 59 1.80 7.09 -1.56
CA LEU A 59 1.85 7.46 -2.97
C LEU A 59 0.47 7.86 -3.51
N ALA A 60 -0.58 7.11 -3.14
CA ALA A 60 -1.96 7.42 -3.51
C ALA A 60 -2.46 8.71 -2.87
N LEU A 61 -2.16 8.93 -1.59
CA LEU A 61 -2.46 10.17 -0.86
C LEU A 61 -1.73 11.36 -1.47
N ALA A 62 -0.43 11.23 -1.77
CA ALA A 62 0.34 12.28 -2.43
C ALA A 62 -0.21 12.62 -3.82
N ALA A 63 -0.68 11.62 -4.58
CA ALA A 63 -1.34 11.83 -5.87
C ALA A 63 -2.74 12.48 -5.74
N LEU A 64 -3.44 12.25 -4.63
CA LEU A 64 -4.74 12.88 -4.32
C LEU A 64 -4.62 14.30 -3.76
N MET A 65 -3.60 14.56 -2.93
CA MET A 65 -3.32 15.85 -2.27
C MET A 65 -2.73 16.87 -3.24
N LYS A 66 -1.85 16.46 -4.17
CA LYS A 66 -1.45 17.32 -5.29
C LYS A 66 -2.61 17.43 -6.29
N ARG A 67 -3.64 18.20 -5.92
CA ARG A 67 -4.56 18.77 -6.91
C ARG A 67 -3.74 19.52 -7.99
N PRO A 68 -4.23 19.56 -9.24
CA PRO A 68 -3.60 20.36 -10.30
C PRO A 68 -3.34 21.79 -9.84
#